data_AF-A0A9D6LCC0-F1
#
_entry.id   AF-A0A9D6LCC0-F1
#
_cell.length_a   1.000
_cell.length_b   1.000
_cell.length_c   1.000
_cell.angle_alpha   90.00
_cell.angle_beta   90.00
_cell.angle_gamma   90.00
#
_symmetry.space_group_name_H-M   'P 1'
#
loop_
_entity.id
_entity.type
_entity.pdbx_description
1 polymer ?
#
loop_
_entity_poly.entity_id
_entity_poly.type
_entity_poly.pdbx_seq_one_letter_code
_entity_poly.pdbx_strand_id
1 'polypeptide(L)' 'LVDQGNTVIVIEHNLEIIKTADHILDLGPEGGEGGGEIVAQGTPEQIAASKGSHTGVYLKPYL' A
#
# COMPACT_ATOMS: atom_id res chain seq x y z
N LEU A 1 19.70 1.30 -2.89
CA LEU A 1 19.33 -0.03 -3.45
C LEU A 1 18.54 0.14 -4.74
N VAL A 2 17.43 0.87 -4.69
CA VAL A 2 16.63 1.22 -5.87
C VAL A 2 17.42 2.05 -6.89
N ASP A 3 18.21 3.03 -6.43
CA ASP A 3 19.10 3.83 -7.31
C ASP A 3 20.18 3.01 -8.04
N GLN A 4 20.45 1.78 -7.59
CA GLN A 4 21.37 0.85 -8.24
C GLN A 4 20.65 -0.08 -9.23
N GLY A 5 19.36 0.14 -9.48
CA GLY A 5 18.53 -0.68 -10.37
C GLY A 5 17.92 -1.92 -9.72
N ASN A 6 18.02 -2.08 -8.39
CA ASN A 6 17.42 -3.23 -7.70
C ASN A 6 15.96 -2.95 -7.35
N THR A 7 15.12 -3.98 -7.43
CA THR A 7 13.75 -3.93 -6.88
C THR A 7 13.76 -4.36 -5.41
N VAL A 8 13.07 -3.60 -4.56
CA VAL A 8 12.90 -3.92 -3.15
C VAL A 8 11.41 -4.13 -2.88
N ILE A 9 11.06 -5.27 -2.29
CA ILE A 9 9.69 -5.58 -1.87
C ILE A 9 9.70 -5.69 -0.35
N VAL A 10 8.77 -4.99 0.30
CA VAL A 10 8.64 -4.94 1.77
C VAL A 10 7.18 -5.14 2.12
N ILE A 11 6.93 -5.87 3.22
CA ILE A 11 5.61 -5.94 3.86
C ILE A 11 5.67 -4.95 5.03
N GLU A 12 4.81 -3.92 5.00
CA GLU A 12 4.76 -2.90 6.04
C GLU A 12 3.34 -2.44 6.35
N HIS A 13 3.19 -1.92 7.56
CA HIS A 13 2.05 -1.21 8.12
C HIS A 13 2.42 0.23 8.53
N ASN A 14 3.72 0.59 8.58
CA ASN A 14 4.15 1.97 8.88
C ASN A 14 3.91 2.91 7.68
N LEU A 15 2.97 3.83 7.85
CA LEU A 15 2.55 4.80 6.82
C LEU A 15 3.66 5.76 6.38
N GLU A 16 4.62 6.07 7.26
CA GLU A 16 5.78 6.91 6.92
C GLU A 16 6.71 6.24 5.90
N ILE A 17 6.75 4.91 5.89
CA ILE A 17 7.49 4.14 4.89
C ILE A 17 6.62 3.97 3.64
N ILE A 18 5.37 3.56 3.81
CA ILE A 18 4.44 3.29 2.71
C ILE A 18 4.26 4.50 1.78
N LYS A 19 4.17 5.72 2.32
CA LYS A 19 4.02 6.94 1.50
C LYS A 19 5.19 7.22 0.56
N THR A 20 6.36 6.61 0.81
CA THR A 20 7.57 6.79 0.00
C THR A 20 7.72 5.74 -1.09
N ALA A 21 6.84 4.73 -1.13
CA ALA A 21 6.90 3.67 -2.11
C ALA A 21 6.47 4.17 -3.50
N ASP A 22 7.12 3.66 -4.55
CA ASP A 22 6.71 3.91 -5.94
C ASP A 22 5.44 3.13 -6.31
N HIS A 23 5.21 1.99 -5.64
CA HIS A 23 4.08 1.10 -5.89
C HIS A 23 3.68 0.35 -4.63
N ILE A 24 2.38 0.18 -4.41
CA ILE A 24 1.78 -0.50 -3.28
C ILE A 24 0.81 -1.56 -3.80
N LEU A 25 0.85 -2.74 -3.18
CA LEU A 25 -0.19 -3.76 -3.27
C LEU A 25 -0.88 -3.81 -1.92
N ASP A 26 -2.16 -3.44 -1.87
CA ASP A 26 -2.96 -3.48 -0.66
C ASP A 26 -3.78 -4.78 -0.62
N LEU A 27 -3.62 -5.53 0.47
CA LEU A 27 -4.24 -6.84 0.67
C LEU A 27 -5.33 -6.75 1.74
N GLY A 28 -6.44 -7.42 1.48
CA GLY A 28 -7.59 -7.41 2.39
C GLY A 28 -8.78 -8.14 1.78
N PRO A 29 -10.03 -7.69 2.02
CA PRO A 29 -10.40 -6.51 2.83
C PRO A 29 -10.19 -6.70 4.34
N GLU A 30 -10.19 -7.96 4.80
CA GLU A 30 -9.99 -8.32 6.20
C GLU A 30 -8.75 -9.22 6.37
N GLY A 31 -8.46 -9.64 7.61
CA GLY A 31 -7.47 -10.68 7.90
C GLY A 31 -8.06 -12.09 7.85
N GLY A 32 -7.19 -13.10 7.71
CA GLY A 32 -7.59 -14.51 7.76
C GLY A 32 -8.46 -14.93 6.56
N GLU A 33 -9.55 -15.66 6.81
CA GLU A 33 -10.46 -16.16 5.76
C GLU A 33 -11.23 -15.06 5.02
N GLY A 34 -11.34 -13.86 5.61
CA GLY A 34 -11.95 -12.69 4.96
C GLY A 34 -10.96 -11.86 4.14
N GLY A 35 -9.71 -12.31 4.03
CA GLY A 35 -8.65 -11.63 3.29
C GLY A 35 -8.19 -12.41 2.05
N GLY A 36 -7.01 -12.05 1.56
CA GLY A 36 -6.35 -12.75 0.45
C GLY A 36 -6.64 -12.17 -0.92
N GLU A 37 -7.34 -11.04 -1.00
CA GLU A 37 -7.60 -10.33 -2.25
C GLU A 37 -6.73 -9.08 -2.37
N ILE A 38 -6.41 -8.69 -3.60
CA ILE A 38 -5.82 -7.38 -3.90
C ILE A 38 -6.96 -6.38 -3.96
N VAL A 39 -7.13 -5.59 -2.89
CA VAL A 39 -8.22 -4.61 -2.79
C VAL A 39 -7.89 -3.28 -3.46
N ALA A 40 -6.59 -2.97 -3.59
CA ALA A 40 -6.09 -1.84 -4.35
C ALA A 40 -4.62 -2.07 -4.77
N GLN A 41 -4.22 -1.47 -5.89
CA GLN A 41 -2.82 -1.44 -6.33
C GLN A 41 -2.52 -0.15 -7.07
N GLY A 42 -1.29 0.37 -6.92
CA GLY A 42 -0.89 1.63 -7.56
C GLY A 42 0.09 2.46 -6.74
N THR A 43 0.23 3.73 -7.08
CA THR A 43 1.02 4.70 -6.31
C THR A 43 0.33 5.03 -4.98
N PRO A 44 1.05 5.62 -4.00
CA PRO A 44 0.46 6.08 -2.74
C PRO A 44 -0.82 6.93 -2.92
N GLU A 45 -0.83 7.84 -3.90
CA GLU A 45 -1.99 8.70 -4.19
C GLU A 45 -3.18 7.91 -4.75
N GLN A 46 -2.90 6.90 -5.60
CA GLN A 46 -3.94 6.02 -6.14
C GLN A 46 -4.55 5.14 -5.05
N ILE A 47 -3.73 4.63 -4.13
CA ILE A 47 -4.20 3.87 -2.96
C ILE A 47 -5.04 4.77 -2.05
N ALA A 48 -4.58 5.99 -1.75
CA ALA A 48 -5.32 6.95 -0.92
C ALA A 48 -6.66 7.40 -1.53
N ALA A 49 -6.83 7.27 -2.85
CA ALA A 49 -8.10 7.51 -3.54
C ALA A 49 -9.03 6.27 -3.58
N SER A 50 -8.52 5.08 -3.24
CA SER A 50 -9.31 3.84 -3.28
C SER A 50 -10.27 3.73 -2.10
N LYS A 51 -11.56 3.55 -2.39
CA LYS A 51 -12.62 3.42 -1.36
C LYS A 51 -12.64 2.05 -0.67
N GLY A 52 -12.04 1.03 -1.27
CA GLY A 52 -12.00 -0.34 -0.74
C GLY A 52 -10.73 -0.66 0.08
N SER A 53 -9.83 0.32 0.22
CA SER A 53 -8.53 0.14 0.85
C SER A 53 -8.53 0.74 2.25
N HIS A 54 -8.40 -0.10 3.28
CA HIS A 54 -8.16 0.37 4.65
C HIS A 54 -6.87 1.18 4.71
N THR A 55 -5.80 0.69 4.08
CA THR A 55 -4.52 1.40 3.97
C THR A 55 -4.70 2.79 3.36
N GLY A 56 -5.48 2.92 2.28
CA GLY A 56 -5.75 4.19 1.61
C GLY A 56 -6.43 5.22 2.50
N VAL A 57 -7.41 4.79 3.31
CA VAL A 57 -8.09 5.68 4.27
C VAL A 57 -7.09 6.29 5.26
N TYR A 58 -6.16 5.49 5.77
CA TYR A 58 -5.16 5.94 6.74
C TYR A 58 -3.93 6.61 6.11
N LEU A 59 -3.60 6.31 4.86
CA LEU A 59 -2.48 6.91 4.14
C LEU A 59 -2.77 8.35 3.72
N LYS A 60 -4.03 8.67 3.42
CA LYS A 60 -4.45 9.97 2.88
C LYS A 60 -3.98 11.20 3.68
N PRO A 61 -3.95 11.22 5.04
CA PRO A 61 -3.45 12.36 5.81
C PRO A 61 -1.93 12.57 5.77
N TYR A 62 -1.16 11.60 5.25
CA TYR A 62 0.30 11.63 5.19
C TYR A 62 0.86 12.10 3.84
N LEU A 63 -0.02 12.34 2.87
CA LEU A 63 0.29 12.80 1.51
C LEU A 63 0.10 14.32 1.37
#